data_AF-A0A1H9EDK6-F1
#
_entry.id   AF-A0A1H9EDK6-F1
#
_cell.length_a   1.000
_cell.length_b   1.000
_cell.length_c   1.000
_cell.angle_alpha   90.00
_cell.angle_beta   90.00
_cell.angle_gamma   90.00
#
_symmetry.space_group_name_H-M   'P 1'
#
loop_
_entity.id
_entity.type
_entity.pdbx_description
1 polymer ?
#
loop_
_entity_poly.entity_id
_entity_poly.type
_entity_poly.pdbx_seq_one_letter_code
_entity_poly.pdbx_strand_id
1 'polypeptide(L)'
;MRRFLPNFGALVLVVALVGAVVLLRPEPPRPAPAPPRQVVLQYADGSPMWSTGEGGPSSALVHRVVAELEEHGLPLDRLRAAGGVVRTTIDAKAQTVAAAVVGRLVAARQGDPGAAVTAVDPDSGGVRVYLGRGRVAGPGGDGQEDLTPEIVRPFADAGAPNLVRGRMSPLEVTAAYAAFAAGGVRHRPHFVTSVTGADGSSLYQVVEVAQPAFDRQAADRVTGQLAEKPGCGGIACVPGAHPWTAGYTPEVAVTVFVGQAGAAVDADLARVVCQEFLASTRE
;
A
#
# COMPACT_ATOMS: atom_id res chain seq x y z
N MET A 1 -35.48 85.97 41.63
CA MET A 1 -34.77 84.76 42.11
C MET A 1 -34.87 83.66 41.06
N ARG A 2 -33.83 82.82 40.97
CA ARG A 2 -33.64 81.61 40.13
C ARG A 2 -32.98 81.82 38.75
N ARG A 3 -31.65 81.65 38.74
CA ARG A 3 -30.85 81.28 37.55
C ARG A 3 -30.88 79.75 37.41
N PHE A 4 -31.27 79.27 36.24
CA PHE A 4 -31.14 77.88 35.80
C PHE A 4 -29.74 77.69 35.20
N LEU A 5 -28.92 76.79 35.76
CA LEU A 5 -27.73 76.25 35.10
C LEU A 5 -28.03 74.82 34.62
N PRO A 6 -27.71 74.45 33.37
CA PRO A 6 -27.97 73.10 32.85
C PRO A 6 -26.79 72.13 33.07
N ASN A 7 -27.12 70.90 33.49
CA ASN A 7 -26.24 69.76 33.78
C ASN A 7 -25.58 69.13 32.52
N PHE A 8 -24.81 69.88 31.72
CA PHE A 8 -24.12 69.31 30.55
C PHE A 8 -22.84 68.51 30.88
N GLY A 9 -22.29 68.65 32.09
CA GLY A 9 -21.02 67.98 32.45
C GLY A 9 -21.12 66.46 32.64
N ALA A 10 -22.27 65.93 33.05
CA ALA A 10 -22.41 64.52 33.37
C ALA A 10 -22.55 63.62 32.13
N LEU A 11 -23.19 64.10 31.06
CA LEU A 11 -23.45 63.29 29.85
C LEU A 11 -22.18 63.07 29.01
N VAL A 12 -21.32 64.11 28.91
CA VAL A 12 -20.06 64.03 28.15
C VAL A 12 -19.08 63.06 28.80
N LEU A 13 -19.04 63.01 30.14
CA LEU A 13 -18.17 62.11 30.88
C LEU A 13 -18.55 60.64 30.68
N VAL A 14 -19.86 60.33 30.63
CA VAL A 14 -20.36 58.96 30.41
C VAL A 14 -20.07 58.49 28.98
N VAL A 15 -20.26 59.34 27.97
CA VAL A 15 -19.95 58.98 26.58
C VAL A 15 -18.45 58.77 26.39
N ALA A 16 -17.59 59.59 27.01
CA ALA A 16 -16.15 59.43 26.98
C ALA A 16 -15.68 58.14 27.69
N LEU A 17 -16.28 57.81 28.84
CA LEU A 17 -16.01 56.56 29.57
C LEU A 17 -16.46 55.32 28.79
N VAL A 18 -17.65 55.35 28.18
CA VAL A 18 -18.14 54.24 27.36
C VAL A 18 -17.28 54.08 26.09
N GLY A 19 -16.91 55.18 25.44
CA GLY A 19 -15.99 55.15 24.29
C GLY A 19 -14.61 54.58 24.64
N ALA A 20 -14.05 54.97 25.79
CA ALA A 20 -12.79 54.44 26.29
C ALA A 20 -12.88 52.94 26.64
N VAL A 21 -13.99 52.49 27.25
CA VAL A 21 -14.21 51.07 27.60
C VAL A 21 -14.45 50.19 26.37
N VAL A 22 -15.04 50.72 25.29
CA VAL A 22 -15.24 49.99 24.03
C VAL A 22 -13.91 49.84 23.27
N LEU A 23 -13.05 50.85 23.28
CA LEU A 23 -11.72 50.80 22.64
C LEU A 23 -10.69 49.97 23.42
N LEU A 24 -10.86 49.81 24.73
CA LEU A 24 -10.02 48.98 25.59
C LEU A 24 -10.45 47.51 25.64
N ARG A 25 -11.44 47.08 24.85
CA ARG A 25 -11.75 45.66 24.74
C ARG A 25 -10.61 44.98 23.99
N PRO A 26 -9.85 44.07 24.62
CA PRO A 26 -8.92 43.24 23.88
C PRO A 26 -9.69 42.50 22.79
N GLU A 27 -9.15 42.52 21.58
CA GLU A 27 -9.67 41.71 20.46
C GLU A 27 -9.97 40.29 20.99
N PRO A 28 -11.16 39.74 20.76
CA PRO A 28 -11.44 38.37 21.15
C PRO A 28 -10.34 37.49 20.58
N PRO A 29 -9.78 36.56 21.37
CA PRO A 29 -8.69 35.72 20.92
C PRO A 29 -9.11 35.09 19.60
N ARG A 30 -8.29 35.28 18.55
CA ARG A 30 -8.54 34.69 17.23
C ARG A 30 -8.97 33.25 17.43
N PRO A 31 -10.09 32.80 16.85
CA PRO A 31 -10.50 31.40 16.94
C PRO A 31 -9.27 30.55 16.63
N ALA A 32 -8.99 29.56 17.49
CA ALA A 32 -7.89 28.65 17.22
C ALA A 32 -8.05 28.12 15.79
N PRO A 33 -6.98 28.10 14.96
CA PRO A 33 -7.07 27.53 13.63
C PRO A 33 -7.71 26.15 13.76
N ALA A 34 -8.75 25.89 12.97
CA ALA A 34 -9.42 24.60 12.98
C ALA A 34 -8.36 23.50 12.85
N PRO A 35 -8.44 22.39 13.62
CA PRO A 35 -7.46 21.32 13.53
C PRO A 35 -7.32 20.93 12.05
N PRO A 36 -6.08 20.74 11.56
CA PRO A 36 -5.85 20.46 10.16
C PRO A 36 -6.68 19.24 9.76
N ARG A 37 -7.42 19.35 8.64
CA ARG A 37 -8.22 18.24 8.14
C ARG A 37 -7.28 17.09 7.81
N GLN A 38 -7.51 15.94 8.43
CA GLN A 38 -6.63 14.80 8.27
C GLN A 38 -7.03 13.99 7.04
N VAL A 39 -6.02 13.46 6.35
CA VAL A 39 -6.21 12.39 5.38
C VAL A 39 -5.93 11.09 6.11
N VAL A 40 -6.89 10.17 6.07
CA VAL A 40 -6.78 8.85 6.72
C VAL A 40 -6.69 7.79 5.64
N LEU A 41 -5.58 7.05 5.62
CA LEU A 41 -5.44 5.84 4.84
C LEU A 41 -6.03 4.69 5.65
N GLN A 42 -6.85 3.86 5.00
CA GLN A 42 -7.50 2.70 5.58
C GLN A 42 -7.06 1.43 4.86
N TYR A 43 -6.96 0.33 5.60
CA TYR A 43 -6.92 -1.01 5.03
C TYR A 43 -8.23 -1.33 4.29
N ALA A 44 -8.28 -2.46 3.58
CA ALA A 44 -9.46 -2.90 2.84
C ALA A 44 -10.71 -3.03 3.72
N ASP A 45 -10.54 -3.48 4.96
CA ASP A 45 -11.61 -3.63 5.97
C ASP A 45 -12.08 -2.28 6.55
N GLY A 46 -11.42 -1.17 6.23
CA GLY A 46 -11.73 0.17 6.75
C GLY A 46 -11.03 0.53 8.05
N SER A 47 -10.23 -0.36 8.63
CA SER A 47 -9.41 -0.05 9.81
C SER A 47 -8.32 0.97 9.46
N PRO A 48 -7.91 1.85 10.40
CA PRO A 48 -6.92 2.88 10.14
C PRO A 48 -5.55 2.27 9.89
N MET A 49 -4.91 2.66 8.78
CA MET A 49 -3.55 2.28 8.42
C MET A 49 -2.55 3.36 8.82
N TRP A 50 -2.84 4.62 8.48
CA TRP A 50 -2.00 5.78 8.74
C TRP A 50 -2.80 7.06 8.52
N SER A 51 -2.43 8.15 9.20
CA SER A 51 -3.02 9.47 8.96
C SER A 51 -1.96 10.57 8.86
N THR A 52 -2.29 11.65 8.16
CA THR A 52 -1.43 12.85 8.11
C THR A 52 -1.23 13.50 9.47
N GLY A 53 -2.06 13.18 10.47
CA GLY A 53 -1.88 13.62 11.85
C GLY A 53 -0.67 12.98 12.53
N GLU A 54 -0.20 11.83 12.03
CA GLU A 54 0.98 11.11 12.53
C GLU A 54 2.29 11.63 11.91
N GLY A 55 2.23 12.57 10.96
CA GLY A 55 3.39 13.20 10.32
C GLY A 55 3.51 12.89 8.83
N GLY A 56 4.73 12.64 8.35
CA GLY A 56 5.00 12.17 7.00
C GLY A 56 4.75 10.66 6.83
N PRO A 57 4.79 10.14 5.59
CA PRO A 57 4.68 8.70 5.34
C PRO A 57 5.68 7.90 6.19
N SER A 58 5.17 7.03 7.07
CA SER A 58 5.98 6.36 8.09
C SER A 58 6.52 4.99 7.65
N SER A 59 5.96 4.40 6.59
CA SER A 59 6.34 3.08 6.08
C SER A 59 6.40 3.07 4.56
N ALA A 60 7.11 2.10 3.98
CA ALA A 60 7.21 1.98 2.53
C ALA A 60 5.85 1.71 1.86
N LEU A 61 4.95 1.01 2.55
CA LEU A 61 3.57 0.84 2.07
C LEU A 61 2.87 2.20 1.96
N VAL A 62 2.96 3.06 2.98
CA VAL A 62 2.34 4.40 2.93
C VAL A 62 2.96 5.24 1.83
N HIS A 63 4.28 5.18 1.63
CA HIS A 63 4.94 5.85 0.51
C HIS A 63 4.40 5.38 -0.85
N ARG A 64 4.21 4.08 -1.03
CA ARG A 64 3.70 3.53 -2.30
C ARG A 64 2.24 3.91 -2.55
N VAL A 65 1.40 3.90 -1.51
CA VAL A 65 0.01 4.39 -1.59
C VAL A 65 -0.03 5.88 -1.96
N VAL A 66 0.80 6.71 -1.32
CA VAL A 66 0.88 8.14 -1.64
C VAL A 66 1.37 8.39 -3.07
N ALA A 67 2.36 7.62 -3.52
CA ALA A 67 2.84 7.69 -4.90
C ALA A 67 1.74 7.33 -5.91
N GLU A 68 0.93 6.31 -5.63
CA GLU A 68 -0.21 5.96 -6.49
C GLU A 68 -1.27 7.06 -6.54
N LEU A 69 -1.57 7.70 -5.41
CA LEU A 69 -2.48 8.86 -5.38
C LEU A 69 -1.96 10.00 -6.27
N GLU A 70 -0.66 10.27 -6.25
CA GLU A 70 -0.02 11.26 -7.13
C GLU A 70 -0.13 10.88 -8.61
N GLU A 71 0.10 9.60 -8.95
CA GLU A 71 -0.09 9.06 -10.31
C GLU A 71 -1.53 9.27 -10.83
N HIS A 72 -2.52 9.30 -9.93
CA HIS A 72 -3.93 9.56 -10.25
C HIS A 72 -4.34 11.04 -10.14
N GLY A 73 -3.40 11.97 -9.95
CA GLY A 73 -3.69 13.41 -9.87
C GLY A 73 -4.32 13.86 -8.55
N LEU A 74 -4.14 13.06 -7.49
CA LEU A 74 -4.58 13.32 -6.12
C LEU A 74 -3.38 13.46 -5.17
N PRO A 75 -2.50 14.45 -5.37
CA PRO A 75 -1.34 14.62 -4.49
C PRO A 75 -1.77 14.84 -3.04
N LEU A 76 -0.98 14.32 -2.10
CA LEU A 76 -1.33 14.31 -0.68
C LEU A 76 -1.61 15.73 -0.14
N ASP A 77 -0.89 16.75 -0.63
CA ASP A 77 -1.10 18.14 -0.20
C ASP A 77 -2.46 18.70 -0.61
N ARG A 78 -3.00 18.28 -1.76
CA ARG A 78 -4.37 18.61 -2.17
C ARG A 78 -5.38 17.96 -1.24
N LEU A 79 -5.15 16.70 -0.88
CA LEU A 79 -6.02 15.97 0.04
C LEU A 79 -5.95 16.54 1.47
N ARG A 80 -4.79 17.02 1.93
CA ARG A 80 -4.61 17.68 3.23
C ARG A 80 -5.44 18.96 3.38
N ALA A 81 -5.64 19.72 2.31
CA ALA A 81 -6.46 20.93 2.36
C ALA A 81 -7.96 20.62 2.56
N ALA A 82 -8.43 19.53 1.98
CA ALA A 82 -9.84 19.12 2.00
C ALA A 82 -10.17 18.11 3.12
N GLY A 83 -9.19 17.34 3.59
CA GLY A 83 -9.43 16.12 4.35
C GLY A 83 -10.03 15.00 3.50
N GLY A 84 -9.87 13.76 3.94
CA GLY A 84 -10.48 12.64 3.23
C GLY A 84 -10.07 11.28 3.77
N VAL A 85 -10.72 10.26 3.22
CA VAL A 85 -10.44 8.86 3.52
C VAL A 85 -9.98 8.18 2.23
N VAL A 86 -8.82 7.55 2.27
CA VAL A 86 -8.26 6.73 1.19
C VAL A 86 -8.44 5.28 1.59
N ARG A 87 -9.29 4.54 0.87
CA ARG A 87 -9.45 3.09 1.07
C ARG A 87 -8.47 2.35 0.17
N THR A 88 -7.67 1.48 0.77
CA THR A 88 -6.69 0.66 0.06
C THR A 88 -7.18 -0.77 -0.16
N THR A 89 -6.47 -1.51 -1.01
CA THR A 89 -6.67 -2.96 -1.24
C THR A 89 -5.95 -3.83 -0.21
N ILE A 90 -5.16 -3.23 0.69
CA ILE A 90 -4.28 -3.95 1.61
C ILE A 90 -5.10 -4.67 2.68
N ASP A 91 -4.83 -5.96 2.82
CA ASP A 91 -5.43 -6.82 3.82
C ASP A 91 -4.64 -6.70 5.13
N ALA A 92 -5.24 -6.08 6.16
CA ALA A 92 -4.59 -5.85 7.45
C ALA A 92 -4.08 -7.15 8.11
N LYS A 93 -4.88 -8.24 8.03
CA LYS A 93 -4.54 -9.53 8.62
C LYS A 93 -3.37 -10.15 7.85
N ALA A 94 -3.45 -10.23 6.53
CA ALA A 94 -2.41 -10.80 5.69
C ALA A 94 -1.09 -9.99 5.79
N GLN A 95 -1.17 -8.66 5.82
CA GLN A 95 0.01 -7.80 6.00
C GLN A 95 0.71 -8.07 7.34
N THR A 96 -0.06 -8.25 8.42
CA THR A 96 0.46 -8.60 9.75
C THR A 96 1.10 -9.98 9.77
N VAL A 97 0.44 -10.98 9.16
CA VAL A 97 0.98 -12.34 9.01
C VAL A 97 2.28 -12.33 8.24
N ALA A 98 2.35 -11.65 7.09
CA ALA A 98 3.57 -11.53 6.30
C ALA A 98 4.73 -10.91 7.11
N ALA A 99 4.45 -9.82 7.85
CA ALA A 99 5.45 -9.19 8.70
C ALA A 99 5.96 -10.12 9.81
N ALA A 100 5.07 -10.89 10.44
CA ALA A 100 5.43 -11.87 11.47
C ALA A 100 6.27 -13.02 10.91
N VAL A 101 5.90 -13.57 9.74
CA VAL A 101 6.65 -14.65 9.07
C VAL A 101 8.05 -14.18 8.68
N VAL A 102 8.17 -13.02 8.03
CA VAL A 102 9.47 -12.46 7.64
C VAL A 102 10.31 -12.12 8.88
N GLY A 103 9.72 -11.52 9.91
CA GLY A 103 10.42 -11.21 11.16
C GLY A 103 10.98 -12.45 11.85
N ARG A 104 10.22 -13.55 11.87
CA ARG A 104 10.67 -14.81 12.49
C ARG A 104 11.71 -15.56 11.64
N LEU A 105 11.50 -15.65 10.33
CA LEU A 105 12.29 -16.55 9.47
C LEU A 105 13.52 -15.87 8.86
N VAL A 106 13.43 -14.57 8.55
CA VAL A 106 14.47 -13.81 7.84
C VAL A 106 15.28 -12.96 8.81
N ALA A 107 14.64 -12.14 9.65
CA ALA A 107 15.34 -11.22 10.55
C ALA A 107 16.20 -11.95 11.61
N ALA A 108 15.84 -13.20 11.93
CA ALA A 108 16.59 -14.03 12.86
C ALA A 108 17.88 -14.63 12.24
N ARG A 109 18.10 -14.47 10.93
CA ARG A 109 19.27 -15.03 10.24
C ARG A 109 20.49 -14.11 10.37
N GLN A 110 21.68 -14.71 10.44
CA GLN A 110 22.93 -13.95 10.44
C GLN A 110 23.06 -13.11 9.16
N GLY A 111 23.50 -11.86 9.31
CA GLY A 111 23.63 -10.91 8.21
C GLY A 111 22.37 -10.10 7.87
N ASP A 112 21.22 -10.38 8.52
CA ASP A 112 19.92 -9.71 8.32
C ASP A 112 19.60 -9.50 6.82
N PRO A 113 19.43 -10.60 6.06
CA PRO A 113 19.13 -10.50 4.64
C PRO A 113 17.87 -9.69 4.41
N GLY A 114 17.91 -8.83 3.38
CA GLY A 114 16.72 -8.13 2.93
C GLY A 114 15.68 -9.13 2.43
N ALA A 115 14.39 -8.84 2.64
CA ALA A 115 13.32 -9.64 2.08
C ALA A 115 12.17 -8.76 1.59
N ALA A 116 11.48 -9.23 0.55
CA ALA A 116 10.26 -8.64 0.04
C ALA A 116 9.19 -9.71 -0.12
N VAL A 117 7.97 -9.40 0.27
CA VAL A 117 6.78 -10.24 0.13
C VAL A 117 5.69 -9.38 -0.48
N THR A 118 5.12 -9.86 -1.58
CA THR A 118 4.00 -9.19 -2.24
C THR A 118 2.91 -10.21 -2.54
N ALA A 119 1.66 -9.80 -2.37
CA ALA A 119 0.50 -10.62 -2.70
C ALA A 119 -0.53 -9.78 -3.47
N VAL A 120 -1.09 -10.35 -4.54
CA VAL A 120 -2.05 -9.69 -5.43
C VAL A 120 -3.27 -10.58 -5.61
N ASP A 121 -4.45 -9.96 -5.59
CA ASP A 121 -5.70 -10.55 -6.03
C ASP A 121 -5.70 -10.72 -7.57
N PRO A 122 -5.78 -11.95 -8.10
CA PRO A 122 -5.76 -12.21 -9.53
C PRO A 122 -6.88 -11.55 -10.32
N ASP A 123 -8.08 -11.44 -9.74
CA ASP A 123 -9.29 -11.03 -10.44
C ASP A 123 -9.39 -9.51 -10.62
N SER A 124 -8.77 -8.75 -9.71
CA SER A 124 -8.82 -7.28 -9.70
C SER A 124 -7.46 -6.63 -9.95
N GLY A 125 -6.36 -7.31 -9.62
CA GLY A 125 -5.04 -6.70 -9.48
C GLY A 125 -4.86 -5.95 -8.16
N GLY A 126 -5.78 -6.05 -7.21
CA GLY A 126 -5.65 -5.40 -5.91
C GLY A 126 -4.47 -5.95 -5.12
N VAL A 127 -3.57 -5.08 -4.67
CA VAL A 127 -2.42 -5.49 -3.85
C VAL A 127 -2.91 -5.75 -2.43
N ARG A 128 -2.82 -7.01 -1.98
CA ARG A 128 -3.25 -7.44 -0.64
C ARG A 128 -2.14 -7.34 0.39
N VAL A 129 -0.91 -7.65 -0.03
CA VAL A 129 0.29 -7.53 0.81
C VAL A 129 1.39 -6.84 0.04
N TYR A 130 2.06 -5.90 0.70
CA TYR A 130 3.25 -5.23 0.19
C TYR A 130 4.21 -4.95 1.34
N LEU A 131 5.26 -5.76 1.41
CA LEU A 131 6.21 -5.73 2.51
C LEU A 131 7.62 -5.82 1.96
N GLY A 132 8.47 -4.89 2.38
CA GLY A 132 9.92 -4.96 2.20
C GLY A 132 10.63 -4.69 3.51
N ARG A 133 11.72 -5.42 3.74
CA ARG A 133 12.58 -5.31 4.93
C ARG A 133 14.04 -5.33 4.53
N GLY A 134 14.86 -4.61 5.28
CA GLY A 134 16.32 -4.69 5.18
C GLY A 134 16.83 -4.05 3.89
N ARG A 135 18.02 -4.47 3.44
CA ARG A 135 18.64 -3.98 2.20
C ARG A 135 18.13 -4.76 0.99
N VAL A 136 16.85 -4.63 0.68
CA VAL A 136 16.34 -4.90 -0.68
C VAL A 136 16.38 -3.57 -1.44
N ALA A 137 16.68 -3.59 -2.74
CA ALA A 137 16.64 -2.36 -3.53
C ALA A 137 15.24 -1.72 -3.46
N GLY A 138 15.18 -0.38 -3.48
CA GLY A 138 13.94 0.40 -3.57
C GLY A 138 13.06 0.49 -2.30
N PRO A 139 12.19 1.53 -2.17
CA PRO A 139 11.23 1.66 -1.08
C PRO A 139 10.27 0.46 -0.94
N GLY A 140 10.39 -0.28 0.17
CA GLY A 140 9.47 -1.40 0.45
C GLY A 140 9.75 -2.63 -0.39
N GLY A 141 10.96 -2.73 -0.96
CA GLY A 141 11.37 -3.86 -1.76
C GLY A 141 10.81 -3.84 -3.19
N ASP A 142 10.47 -2.68 -3.74
CA ASP A 142 10.12 -2.48 -5.17
C ASP A 142 11.34 -2.40 -6.10
N GLY A 143 12.54 -2.56 -5.59
CA GLY A 143 13.73 -2.64 -6.40
C GLY A 143 13.64 -3.77 -7.41
N GLN A 144 14.09 -3.47 -8.63
CA GLN A 144 14.15 -4.47 -9.68
C GLN A 144 15.36 -5.36 -9.47
N GLU A 145 15.13 -6.66 -9.45
CA GLU A 145 16.15 -7.68 -9.23
C GLU A 145 16.19 -8.59 -10.47
N ASP A 146 17.34 -9.21 -10.74
CA ASP A 146 17.49 -10.11 -11.89
C ASP A 146 16.60 -11.35 -11.72
N LEU A 147 15.88 -11.71 -12.80
CA LEU A 147 15.05 -12.91 -12.80
C LEU A 147 15.88 -14.15 -13.10
N THR A 148 15.57 -15.23 -12.39
CA THR A 148 16.16 -16.54 -12.68
C THR A 148 15.44 -17.22 -13.85
N PRO A 149 16.11 -18.11 -14.60
CA PRO A 149 15.47 -18.88 -15.68
C PRO A 149 14.22 -19.64 -15.22
N GLU A 150 14.20 -20.11 -13.97
CA GLU A 150 13.08 -20.81 -13.35
C GLU A 150 11.85 -19.92 -13.24
N ILE A 151 12.01 -18.64 -12.84
CA ILE A 151 10.91 -17.66 -12.79
C ILE A 151 10.40 -17.32 -14.20
N VAL A 152 11.28 -17.30 -15.20
CA VAL A 152 10.93 -16.90 -16.58
C VAL A 152 10.25 -18.02 -17.36
N ARG A 153 10.64 -19.27 -17.13
CA ARG A 153 10.23 -20.43 -17.94
C ARG A 153 8.70 -20.62 -18.08
N PRO A 154 7.86 -20.48 -17.03
CA PRO A 154 6.41 -20.61 -17.16
C PRO A 154 5.81 -19.67 -18.21
N PHE A 155 6.34 -18.45 -18.36
CA PHE A 155 5.87 -17.49 -19.35
C PHE A 155 6.25 -17.89 -20.77
N ALA A 156 7.41 -18.50 -20.97
CA ALA A 156 7.79 -19.08 -22.26
C ALA A 156 6.88 -20.28 -22.62
N ASP A 157 6.61 -21.15 -21.66
CA ASP A 157 5.74 -22.33 -21.83
C ASP A 157 4.26 -21.95 -22.09
N ALA A 158 3.86 -20.76 -21.67
CA ALA A 158 2.56 -20.14 -21.94
C ALA A 158 2.51 -19.34 -23.26
N GLY A 159 3.63 -19.19 -23.97
CA GLY A 159 3.69 -18.38 -25.20
C GLY A 159 3.66 -16.86 -24.96
N ALA A 160 3.96 -16.40 -23.75
CA ALA A 160 3.94 -14.99 -23.35
C ALA A 160 5.28 -14.49 -22.76
N PRO A 161 6.42 -14.67 -23.45
CA PRO A 161 7.74 -14.31 -22.92
C PRO A 161 7.90 -12.80 -22.63
N ASN A 162 7.11 -11.94 -23.29
CA ASN A 162 7.18 -10.49 -23.14
C ASN A 162 6.51 -9.97 -21.86
N LEU A 163 5.81 -10.82 -21.10
CA LEU A 163 5.26 -10.43 -19.79
C LEU A 163 6.31 -10.27 -18.71
N VAL A 164 7.48 -10.87 -18.92
CA VAL A 164 8.64 -10.75 -18.05
C VAL A 164 9.79 -10.08 -18.78
N ARG A 165 10.70 -9.50 -18.00
CA ARG A 165 11.90 -8.81 -18.49
C ARG A 165 13.08 -9.16 -17.60
N GLY A 166 14.30 -8.84 -18.04
CA GLY A 166 15.53 -9.23 -17.33
C GLY A 166 15.56 -8.83 -15.85
N ARG A 167 14.96 -7.69 -15.50
CA ARG A 167 14.85 -7.20 -14.13
C ARG A 167 13.42 -6.76 -13.79
N MET A 168 12.87 -7.28 -12.71
CA MET A 168 11.52 -6.94 -12.24
C MET A 168 11.51 -6.79 -10.73
N SER A 169 10.61 -5.95 -10.24
CA SER A 169 10.34 -5.89 -8.80
C SER A 169 9.52 -7.11 -8.36
N PRO A 170 9.57 -7.50 -7.07
CA PRO A 170 8.69 -8.52 -6.51
C PRO A 170 7.21 -8.29 -6.82
N LEU A 171 6.73 -7.04 -6.77
CA LEU A 171 5.33 -6.73 -7.12
C LEU A 171 5.04 -6.99 -8.59
N GLU A 172 5.97 -6.64 -9.49
CA GLU A 172 5.82 -6.89 -10.92
C GLU A 172 5.81 -8.39 -11.23
N VAL A 173 6.66 -9.18 -10.56
CA VAL A 173 6.66 -10.64 -10.66
C VAL A 173 5.32 -11.20 -10.16
N THR A 174 4.84 -10.77 -8.99
CA THR A 174 3.53 -11.20 -8.46
C THR A 174 2.39 -10.88 -9.41
N ALA A 175 2.35 -9.67 -9.97
CA ALA A 175 1.33 -9.28 -10.94
C ALA A 175 1.41 -10.11 -12.25
N ALA A 176 2.61 -10.52 -12.66
CA ALA A 176 2.78 -11.41 -13.81
C ALA A 176 2.27 -12.84 -13.51
N TYR A 177 2.56 -13.38 -12.32
CA TYR A 177 2.05 -14.68 -11.88
C TYR A 177 0.54 -14.67 -11.59
N ALA A 178 -0.02 -13.54 -11.17
CA ALA A 178 -1.46 -13.33 -11.04
C ALA A 178 -2.20 -13.57 -12.36
N ALA A 179 -1.56 -13.33 -13.51
CA ALA A 179 -2.17 -13.63 -14.80
C ALA A 179 -2.39 -15.12 -15.02
N PHE A 180 -1.56 -16.01 -14.46
CA PHE A 180 -1.82 -17.45 -14.50
C PHE A 180 -3.04 -17.81 -13.64
N ALA A 181 -3.10 -17.28 -12.42
CA ALA A 181 -4.22 -17.50 -11.50
C ALA A 181 -5.57 -17.01 -12.08
N ALA A 182 -5.54 -15.90 -12.83
CA ALA A 182 -6.69 -15.33 -13.53
C ALA A 182 -6.93 -15.94 -14.93
N GLY A 183 -6.39 -17.13 -15.22
CA GLY A 183 -6.67 -17.86 -16.46
C GLY A 183 -6.16 -17.18 -17.73
N GLY A 184 -5.04 -16.46 -17.63
CA GLY A 184 -4.39 -15.75 -18.74
C GLY A 184 -4.76 -14.26 -18.86
N VAL A 185 -5.53 -13.72 -17.92
CA VAL A 185 -5.91 -12.30 -17.87
C VAL A 185 -5.00 -11.56 -16.90
N ARG A 186 -4.37 -10.47 -17.34
CA ARG A 186 -3.54 -9.62 -16.51
C ARG A 186 -4.31 -8.38 -16.06
N HIS A 187 -4.25 -8.11 -14.76
CA HIS A 187 -4.74 -6.88 -14.16
C HIS A 187 -3.55 -6.00 -13.73
N ARG A 188 -3.70 -4.67 -13.81
CA ARG A 188 -2.67 -3.75 -13.32
C ARG A 188 -2.67 -3.75 -11.79
N PRO A 189 -1.52 -3.95 -11.13
CA PRO A 189 -1.45 -3.87 -9.67
C PRO A 189 -1.80 -2.47 -9.20
N HIS A 190 -2.67 -2.37 -8.20
CA HIS A 190 -3.11 -1.11 -7.61
C HIS A 190 -3.30 -1.25 -6.09
N PHE A 191 -3.07 -0.16 -5.37
CA PHE A 191 -3.16 -0.09 -3.91
C PHE A 191 -4.41 0.65 -3.46
N VAL A 192 -4.91 1.61 -4.25
CA VAL A 192 -6.02 2.49 -3.88
C VAL A 192 -7.30 2.01 -4.54
N THR A 193 -8.31 1.69 -3.74
CA THR A 193 -9.65 1.36 -4.22
C THR A 193 -10.48 2.61 -4.44
N SER A 194 -10.46 3.54 -3.47
CA SER A 194 -11.25 4.76 -3.53
C SER A 194 -10.67 5.89 -2.68
N VAL A 195 -11.04 7.12 -3.04
CA VAL A 195 -10.76 8.31 -2.25
C VAL A 195 -12.05 9.08 -2.06
N THR A 196 -12.41 9.33 -0.81
CA THR A 196 -13.61 10.07 -0.41
C THR A 196 -13.19 11.35 0.31
N GLY A 197 -13.70 12.49 -0.12
CA GLY A 197 -13.48 13.78 0.54
C GLY A 197 -14.15 13.86 1.92
N ALA A 198 -13.72 14.79 2.76
CA ALA A 198 -14.35 15.01 4.08
C ALA A 198 -15.83 15.43 4.00
N ASP A 199 -16.27 15.94 2.84
CA ASP A 199 -17.66 16.29 2.52
C ASP A 199 -18.47 15.10 1.99
N GLY A 200 -17.87 13.91 1.88
CA GLY A 200 -18.50 12.70 1.34
C GLY A 200 -18.43 12.57 -0.18
N SER A 201 -17.80 13.51 -0.88
CA SER A 201 -17.62 13.41 -2.34
C SER A 201 -16.68 12.25 -2.72
N SER A 202 -17.00 11.51 -3.78
CA SER A 202 -16.07 10.53 -4.36
C SER A 202 -15.08 11.28 -5.25
N LEU A 203 -13.82 11.29 -4.83
CA LEU A 203 -12.72 11.95 -5.55
C LEU A 203 -12.01 11.00 -6.52
N TYR A 204 -12.03 9.70 -6.21
CA TYR A 204 -11.48 8.64 -7.05
C TYR A 204 -12.13 7.30 -6.71
N GLN A 205 -12.26 6.46 -7.74
CA GLN A 205 -12.64 5.07 -7.65
C GLN A 205 -11.81 4.31 -8.69
N VAL A 206 -11.21 3.19 -8.30
CA VAL A 206 -10.45 2.36 -9.24
C VAL A 206 -11.35 1.83 -10.35
N VAL A 207 -10.81 1.83 -11.56
CA VAL A 207 -11.40 1.14 -12.72
C VAL A 207 -10.46 0.02 -13.09
N GLU A 208 -10.90 -1.22 -12.86
CA GLU A 208 -10.13 -2.41 -13.16
C GLU A 208 -10.00 -2.60 -14.67
N VAL A 209 -8.76 -2.75 -15.14
CA VAL A 209 -8.47 -2.96 -16.57
C VAL A 209 -7.93 -4.37 -16.75
N ALA A 210 -8.79 -5.25 -17.24
CA ALA A 210 -8.44 -6.60 -17.66
C ALA A 210 -7.75 -6.59 -19.03
N GLN A 211 -6.58 -7.22 -19.13
CA GLN A 211 -5.81 -7.32 -20.38
C GLN A 211 -5.51 -8.79 -20.69
N PRO A 212 -5.97 -9.34 -21.82
CA PRO A 212 -5.56 -10.68 -22.23
C PRO A 212 -4.04 -10.76 -22.37
N ALA A 213 -3.43 -11.75 -21.72
CA ALA A 213 -1.98 -11.92 -21.65
C ALA A 213 -1.53 -13.20 -22.38
N PHE A 214 -2.25 -14.30 -22.16
CA PHE A 214 -2.16 -15.56 -22.90
C PHE A 214 -3.51 -16.29 -22.82
N ASP A 215 -3.69 -17.36 -23.59
CA ASP A 215 -4.94 -18.10 -23.59
C ASP A 215 -5.13 -18.94 -22.32
N ARG A 216 -6.40 -19.19 -21.98
CA ARG A 216 -6.77 -19.96 -20.79
C ARG A 216 -6.24 -21.40 -20.80
N GLN A 217 -6.15 -22.04 -21.98
CA GLN A 217 -5.66 -23.41 -22.06
C GLN A 217 -4.16 -23.48 -21.73
N ALA A 218 -3.39 -22.47 -22.13
CA ALA A 218 -1.99 -22.31 -21.74
C ALA A 218 -1.86 -22.05 -20.24
N ALA A 219 -2.72 -21.17 -19.68
CA ALA A 219 -2.76 -20.90 -18.25
C ALA A 219 -3.03 -22.18 -17.44
N ASP A 220 -4.06 -22.93 -17.79
CA ASP A 220 -4.48 -24.17 -17.11
C ASP A 220 -3.39 -25.25 -17.21
N ARG A 221 -2.77 -25.41 -18.38
CA ARG A 221 -1.67 -26.36 -18.59
C ARG A 221 -0.47 -26.05 -17.71
N VAL A 222 0.00 -24.80 -17.71
CA VAL A 222 1.15 -24.39 -16.89
C VAL A 222 0.82 -24.49 -15.41
N THR A 223 -0.39 -24.09 -15.00
CA THR A 223 -0.86 -24.22 -13.62
C THR A 223 -0.80 -25.67 -13.14
N GLY A 224 -1.30 -26.61 -13.94
CA GLY A 224 -1.22 -28.04 -13.64
C GLY A 224 0.23 -28.53 -13.48
N GLN A 225 1.12 -28.15 -14.39
CA GLN A 225 2.55 -28.51 -14.32
C GLN A 225 3.24 -27.95 -13.08
N LEU A 226 2.90 -26.73 -12.66
CA LEU A 226 3.46 -26.12 -11.45
C LEU A 226 2.90 -26.75 -10.18
N ALA A 227 1.63 -27.13 -10.15
CA ALA A 227 0.99 -27.76 -8.99
C ALA A 227 1.53 -29.18 -8.72
N GLU A 228 1.98 -29.89 -9.75
CA GLU A 228 2.62 -31.21 -9.63
C GLU A 228 4.06 -31.15 -9.10
N LYS A 229 4.68 -29.97 -9.03
CA LYS A 229 6.06 -29.85 -8.56
C LYS A 229 6.16 -30.19 -7.06
N PRO A 230 7.13 -31.03 -6.67
CA PRO A 230 7.35 -31.34 -5.27
C PRO A 230 7.73 -30.08 -4.49
N GLY A 231 7.32 -30.02 -3.23
CA GLY A 231 7.65 -28.92 -2.34
C GLY A 231 6.66 -27.77 -2.31
N CYS A 232 5.48 -27.87 -2.95
CA CYS A 232 4.43 -26.83 -2.89
C CYS A 232 3.04 -27.33 -2.47
N GLY A 233 2.93 -28.60 -2.06
CA GLY A 233 1.72 -29.12 -1.42
C GLY A 233 0.46 -28.99 -2.28
N GLY A 234 0.59 -29.15 -3.60
CA GLY A 234 -0.51 -29.03 -4.57
C GLY A 234 -0.85 -27.59 -4.99
N ILE A 235 -0.14 -26.58 -4.49
CA ILE A 235 -0.25 -25.19 -4.96
C ILE A 235 0.68 -24.99 -6.15
N ALA A 236 0.21 -24.27 -7.18
CA ALA A 236 1.05 -23.88 -8.30
C ALA A 236 2.16 -22.93 -7.82
N CYS A 237 3.41 -23.34 -7.98
CA CYS A 237 4.56 -22.56 -7.54
C CYS A 237 5.79 -22.81 -8.42
N VAL A 238 6.79 -21.96 -8.24
CA VAL A 238 8.15 -22.17 -8.78
C VAL A 238 9.11 -22.41 -7.61
N PRO A 239 9.42 -23.68 -7.29
CA PRO A 239 10.42 -24.03 -6.29
C PRO A 239 11.83 -23.94 -6.90
N GLY A 240 12.85 -23.75 -6.06
CA GLY A 240 14.25 -23.76 -6.49
C GLY A 240 14.72 -22.51 -7.24
N ALA A 241 13.86 -21.50 -7.40
CA ALA A 241 14.14 -20.27 -8.16
C ALA A 241 14.93 -19.20 -7.37
N HIS A 242 15.81 -19.62 -6.48
CA HIS A 242 16.50 -18.76 -5.53
C HIS A 242 17.23 -17.59 -6.21
N PRO A 243 17.17 -16.36 -5.67
CA PRO A 243 16.60 -15.94 -4.37
C PRO A 243 15.08 -15.76 -4.34
N TRP A 244 14.37 -16.17 -5.39
CA TRP A 244 12.94 -16.01 -5.54
C TRP A 244 12.14 -17.26 -5.16
N THR A 245 10.87 -17.04 -4.86
CA THR A 245 9.82 -18.00 -5.12
C THR A 245 8.57 -17.24 -5.53
N ALA A 246 7.81 -17.80 -6.45
CA ALA A 246 6.48 -17.32 -6.82
C ALA A 246 5.50 -18.49 -6.72
N GLY A 247 4.29 -18.22 -6.27
CA GLY A 247 3.23 -19.21 -6.21
C GLY A 247 1.86 -18.56 -6.16
N TYR A 248 0.84 -19.33 -6.49
CA TYR A 248 -0.51 -18.79 -6.60
C TYR A 248 -1.59 -19.86 -6.42
N THR A 249 -2.73 -19.41 -5.93
CA THR A 249 -4.03 -20.09 -6.00
C THR A 249 -4.97 -19.24 -6.86
N PRO A 250 -6.19 -19.70 -7.18
CA PRO A 250 -7.17 -18.85 -7.87
C PRO A 250 -7.47 -17.54 -7.14
N GLU A 251 -7.29 -17.49 -5.81
CA GLU A 251 -7.66 -16.34 -4.96
C GLU A 251 -6.49 -15.39 -4.64
N VAL A 252 -5.25 -15.81 -4.84
CA VAL A 252 -4.07 -14.99 -4.52
C VAL A 252 -2.82 -15.45 -5.27
N ALA A 253 -2.07 -14.51 -5.83
CA ALA A 253 -0.69 -14.71 -6.27
C ALA A 253 0.28 -14.08 -5.27
N VAL A 254 1.40 -14.76 -5.00
CA VAL A 254 2.42 -14.35 -4.01
C VAL A 254 3.82 -14.52 -4.59
N THR A 255 4.67 -13.50 -4.41
CA THR A 255 6.11 -13.62 -4.63
C THR A 255 6.86 -13.25 -3.37
N VAL A 256 7.88 -14.04 -3.06
CA VAL A 256 8.86 -13.75 -2.02
C VAL A 256 10.24 -13.66 -2.65
N PHE A 257 10.96 -12.61 -2.30
CA PHE A 257 12.38 -12.44 -2.61
C PHE A 257 13.15 -12.34 -1.30
N VAL A 258 14.27 -13.05 -1.20
CA VAL A 258 15.20 -12.92 -0.05
C VAL A 258 16.59 -12.63 -0.59
N GLY A 259 17.03 -11.39 -0.44
CA GLY A 259 18.34 -10.93 -0.88
C GLY A 259 19.48 -11.62 -0.13
N GLN A 260 20.66 -11.64 -0.73
CA GLN A 260 21.82 -12.28 -0.11
C GLN A 260 22.48 -11.40 0.96
N ALA A 261 22.67 -11.96 2.16
CA ALA A 261 23.55 -11.41 3.18
C ALA A 261 24.84 -12.24 3.26
N GLY A 262 25.81 -11.99 2.37
CA GLY A 262 27.06 -12.74 2.35
C GLY A 262 26.93 -14.20 1.92
N ALA A 263 27.95 -15.01 2.20
CA ALA A 263 28.04 -16.40 1.72
C ALA A 263 27.03 -17.30 2.43
N ALA A 264 26.09 -17.86 1.66
CA ALA A 264 25.05 -18.80 2.04
C ALA A 264 23.84 -18.22 2.80
N VAL A 265 23.03 -17.41 2.11
CA VAL A 265 21.59 -17.43 2.41
C VAL A 265 21.07 -18.82 2.04
N ASP A 266 20.42 -19.46 3.01
CA ASP A 266 19.66 -20.69 2.85
C ASP A 266 18.76 -20.54 1.63
N ALA A 267 19.10 -21.27 0.57
CA ALA A 267 18.48 -21.11 -0.73
C ALA A 267 16.95 -21.20 -0.56
N ASP A 268 16.49 -22.13 0.26
CA ASP A 268 15.07 -22.39 0.49
C ASP A 268 14.30 -21.34 1.31
N LEU A 269 14.95 -20.31 1.85
CA LEU A 269 14.29 -19.37 2.76
C LEU A 269 13.10 -18.64 2.10
N ALA A 270 13.23 -18.21 0.85
CA ALA A 270 12.12 -17.59 0.11
C ALA A 270 10.91 -18.54 -0.01
N ARG A 271 11.18 -19.79 -0.38
CA ARG A 271 10.18 -20.87 -0.49
C ARG A 271 9.47 -21.10 0.83
N VAL A 272 10.22 -21.23 1.94
CA VAL A 272 9.65 -21.46 3.27
C VAL A 272 8.75 -20.29 3.72
N VAL A 273 9.17 -19.05 3.49
CA VAL A 273 8.36 -17.85 3.79
C VAL A 273 7.05 -17.86 2.99
N CYS A 274 7.10 -18.18 1.69
CA CYS A 274 5.91 -18.25 0.84
C CYS A 274 4.93 -19.33 1.30
N GLN A 275 5.43 -20.54 1.61
CA GLN A 275 4.59 -21.64 2.09
C GLN A 275 3.89 -21.31 3.41
N GLU A 276 4.65 -20.78 4.37
CA GLU A 276 4.10 -20.40 5.68
C GLU A 276 3.02 -19.32 5.52
N PHE A 277 3.29 -18.31 4.69
CA PHE A 277 2.32 -17.25 4.39
C PHE A 277 1.03 -17.81 3.78
N LEU A 278 1.14 -18.63 2.72
CA LEU A 278 -0.03 -19.24 2.05
C LEU A 278 -0.78 -20.24 2.93
N ALA A 279 -0.13 -20.83 3.94
CA ALA A 279 -0.78 -21.66 4.94
C ALA A 279 -1.57 -20.80 5.94
N SER A 280 -0.96 -19.74 6.47
CA SER A 280 -1.59 -18.86 7.47
C SER A 280 -2.74 -17.99 6.93
N THR A 281 -2.85 -17.81 5.61
CA THR A 281 -3.97 -17.06 5.00
C THR A 281 -5.20 -17.93 4.70
N ARG A 282 -5.13 -19.26 4.90
CA ARG A 282 -6.24 -20.19 4.69
C ARG A 282 -7.09 -20.44 5.95
N GLU A 283 -6.69 -19.91 7.11
CA GLU A 283 -7.41 -19.94 8.38
C GLU A 283 -8.18 -18.64 8.66
#